data_AF-J2JI30-F1
#
_entry.id   AF-J2JI30-F1
#
_cell.length_a   1.000
_cell.length_b   1.000
_cell.length_c   1.000
_cell.angle_alpha   90.00
_cell.angle_beta   90.00
_cell.angle_gamma   90.00
#
_symmetry.space_group_name_H-M   'P 1'
#
loop_
_entity.id
_entity.type
_entity.pdbx_description
1 polymer ?
#
loop_
_entity_poly.entity_id
_entity_poly.type
_entity_poly.pdbx_seq_one_letter_code
_entity_poly.pdbx_strand_id
1 'polypeptide(L)'
;MALAPNGVIADLMELWSAGRPTYEPERIRVPTQLLLGEWDVDTPVYMAQELFSKLEQAPYKRLEVLARGTHSMVLELNRIELYHRSRDLLESRFV
;
A
#
# COMPACT_ATOMS: atom_id res chain seq x y z
N MET A 1 -24.60 -21.01 7.44
CA MET A 1 -23.19 -20.55 7.53
C MET A 1 -22.60 -20.65 6.13
N ALA A 2 -22.41 -19.52 5.46
CA ALA A 2 -21.81 -19.51 4.12
C ALA A 2 -20.29 -19.69 4.24
N LEU A 3 -19.70 -20.54 3.40
CA LEU A 3 -18.25 -20.66 3.30
C LEU A 3 -17.71 -19.36 2.67
N ALA A 4 -16.82 -18.68 3.37
CA ALA A 4 -16.08 -17.58 2.77
C ALA A 4 -15.16 -18.15 1.67
N PRO A 5 -15.07 -17.53 0.49
CA PRO A 5 -14.14 -17.96 -0.54
C PRO A 5 -12.69 -17.78 -0.06
N ASN A 6 -11.88 -18.85 -0.14
CA ASN A 6 -10.50 -18.90 0.36
C ASN A 6 -9.46 -18.32 -0.61
N GLY A 7 -9.84 -17.40 -1.51
CA GLY A 7 -8.95 -16.88 -2.55
C GLY A 7 -7.66 -16.27 -2.00
N VAL A 8 -7.75 -15.50 -0.91
CA VAL A 8 -6.59 -14.89 -0.23
C VAL A 8 -5.62 -15.96 0.28
N ILE A 9 -6.14 -17.08 0.80
CA ILE A 9 -5.30 -18.18 1.28
C ILE A 9 -4.60 -18.87 0.11
N ALA A 10 -5.30 -19.08 -1.01
CA ALA A 10 -4.71 -19.64 -2.22
C ALA A 10 -3.56 -18.76 -2.74
N ASP A 11 -3.79 -17.44 -2.88
CA ASP A 11 -2.76 -16.49 -3.33
C ASP A 11 -1.55 -16.44 -2.38
N LEU A 12 -1.80 -16.49 -1.06
CA LEU A 12 -0.75 -16.53 -0.05
C LEU A 12 0.15 -17.77 -0.21
N MET A 13 -0.45 -18.93 -0.45
CA MET A 13 0.28 -20.19 -0.61
C MET A 13 1.00 -20.29 -1.96
N GLU A 14 0.35 -19.90 -3.05
CA GLU A 14 0.89 -20.09 -4.41
C GLU A 14 1.90 -19.02 -4.82
N LEU A 15 1.71 -17.78 -4.35
CA LEU A 15 2.50 -16.64 -4.79
C LEU A 15 3.43 -16.16 -3.68
N TRP A 16 2.88 -15.74 -2.54
CA TRP A 16 3.68 -15.11 -1.49
C TRP A 16 4.67 -16.08 -0.84
N SER A 17 4.25 -17.30 -0.54
CA SER A 17 5.13 -18.33 0.02
C SER A 17 6.27 -18.74 -0.94
N ALA A 18 6.09 -18.48 -2.24
CA ALA A 18 7.10 -18.71 -3.28
C ALA A 18 7.91 -17.43 -3.62
N GLY A 19 7.72 -16.33 -2.87
CA GLY A 19 8.38 -15.04 -3.14
C GLY A 19 7.95 -14.38 -4.45
N ARG A 20 6.80 -14.80 -5.02
CA ARG A 20 6.25 -14.24 -6.24
C ARG A 20 5.24 -13.15 -5.88
N PRO A 21 5.37 -11.93 -6.43
CA PRO A 21 4.38 -10.89 -6.19
C PRO A 21 3.06 -11.24 -6.88
N THR A 22 1.94 -10.77 -6.33
CA THR A 22 0.60 -10.96 -6.89
C THR A 22 0.34 -10.13 -8.15
N TYR A 23 1.18 -9.13 -8.41
CA TYR A 23 1.12 -8.25 -9.57
C TYR A 23 2.51 -7.69 -9.90
N GLU A 24 2.65 -7.03 -11.05
CA GLU A 24 3.87 -6.33 -11.48
C GLU A 24 3.71 -4.82 -11.23
N PRO A 25 4.34 -4.24 -10.18
CA PRO A 25 4.20 -2.82 -9.87
C PRO A 25 4.67 -1.90 -11.01
N GLU A 26 5.60 -2.36 -11.83
CA GLU A 26 6.15 -1.66 -12.98
C GLU A 26 5.09 -1.37 -14.05
N ARG A 27 3.96 -2.08 -14.03
CA ARG A 27 2.85 -1.89 -14.98
C ARG A 27 1.82 -0.87 -14.53
N ILE A 28 1.98 -0.27 -13.35
CA ILE A 28 1.09 0.77 -12.85
C ILE A 28 1.41 2.09 -13.59
N ARG A 29 0.42 2.60 -14.36
CA ARG A 29 0.55 3.78 -15.23
C ARG A 29 -0.24 5.01 -14.75
N VAL A 30 -0.72 4.97 -13.51
CA VAL A 30 -1.53 6.04 -12.92
C VAL A 30 -0.76 6.70 -11.76
N PRO A 31 -1.05 7.97 -11.45
CA PRO A 31 -0.56 8.60 -10.23
C PRO A 31 -0.80 7.71 -9.01
N THR A 32 0.25 7.45 -8.24
CA THR A 32 0.22 6.46 -7.16
C THR A 32 0.78 7.03 -5.85
N GLN A 33 0.13 6.74 -4.74
CA GLN A 33 0.59 7.10 -3.41
C GLN A 33 0.70 5.85 -2.54
N LEU A 34 1.82 5.72 -1.84
CA LEU A 34 1.99 4.74 -0.77
C LEU A 34 1.91 5.48 0.56
N LEU A 35 0.94 5.10 1.41
CA LEU A 35 0.78 5.60 2.77
C LEU A 35 1.07 4.45 3.74
N LEU A 36 1.99 4.68 4.67
CA LEU A 36 2.43 3.67 5.63
C LEU A 36 2.47 4.22 7.05
N GLY A 37 2.12 3.40 8.04
CA GLY A 37 2.35 3.72 9.44
C GLY A 37 3.79 3.47 9.88
N GLU A 38 4.37 4.40 10.62
CA GLU A 38 5.74 4.29 11.18
C GLU A 38 5.95 3.03 12.02
N TRP A 39 4.90 2.53 12.69
CA TRP A 39 4.93 1.34 13.54
C TRP A 39 4.28 0.12 12.88
N ASP A 40 4.07 0.14 11.56
CA ASP A 40 3.61 -1.04 10.84
C ASP A 40 4.73 -2.10 10.82
N VAL A 41 4.51 -3.17 11.57
CA VAL A 41 5.40 -4.33 11.65
C VAL A 41 5.06 -5.41 10.62
N ASP A 42 3.84 -5.37 10.06
CA ASP A 42 3.34 -6.34 9.10
C ASP A 42 3.86 -6.00 7.70
N THR A 43 3.90 -4.70 7.36
CA THR A 43 4.48 -4.16 6.13
C THR A 43 5.52 -3.06 6.40
N PRO A 44 6.68 -3.39 7.00
CA PRO A 44 7.67 -2.42 7.43
C PRO A 44 8.20 -1.52 6.29
N VAL A 45 8.73 -0.35 6.66
CA VAL A 45 9.13 0.73 5.74
C VAL A 45 9.97 0.27 4.55
N TYR A 46 10.90 -0.68 4.74
CA TYR A 46 11.74 -1.17 3.64
C TYR A 46 10.92 -1.84 2.52
N MET A 47 9.81 -2.50 2.83
CA MET A 47 8.94 -3.13 1.83
C MET A 47 8.25 -2.05 0.98
N ALA A 48 7.79 -0.97 1.62
CA ALA A 48 7.21 0.17 0.91
C ALA A 48 8.24 0.89 0.05
N GLN A 49 9.50 1.00 0.50
CA GLN A 49 10.61 1.54 -0.29
C GLN A 49 10.93 0.66 -1.50
N GLU A 50 10.94 -0.67 -1.32
CA GLU A 50 11.13 -1.61 -2.44
C GLU A 50 10.01 -1.46 -3.46
N LEU A 51 8.75 -1.46 -3.03
CA LEU A 51 7.60 -1.25 -3.92
C LEU A 51 7.67 0.10 -4.63
N PHE A 52 8.02 1.17 -3.91
CA PHE A 52 8.16 2.51 -4.47
C PHE A 52 9.19 2.56 -5.60
N SER A 53 10.30 1.82 -5.46
CA SER A 53 11.33 1.74 -6.50
C SER A 53 10.78 1.13 -7.80
N LYS A 54 9.92 0.11 -7.69
CA LYS A 54 9.31 -0.62 -8.82
C LYS A 54 8.19 0.13 -9.55
N LEU A 55 7.64 1.21 -8.97
CA LEU A 55 6.62 2.05 -9.62
C LEU A 55 7.24 2.92 -10.73
N GLU A 56 7.89 2.33 -11.73
CA GLU A 56 8.65 3.04 -12.76
C GLU A 56 7.77 3.74 -13.79
N GLN A 57 6.60 3.16 -14.12
CA GLN A 57 5.68 3.72 -15.11
C GLN A 57 4.63 4.67 -14.51
N ALA A 58 4.65 4.89 -13.19
CA ALA A 58 3.73 5.82 -12.56
C ALA A 58 4.15 7.27 -12.88
N PRO A 59 3.29 8.09 -13.54
CA PRO A 59 3.64 9.45 -13.95
C PRO A 59 3.87 10.40 -12.77
N TYR A 60 3.32 10.04 -11.61
CA TYR A 60 3.58 10.66 -10.33
C TYR A 60 3.59 9.58 -9.26
N LYS A 61 4.56 9.62 -8.35
CA LYS A 61 4.58 8.75 -7.19
C LYS A 61 5.09 9.45 -5.94
N ARG A 62 4.48 9.16 -4.79
CA ARG A 62 5.01 9.54 -3.47
C ARG A 62 4.85 8.40 -2.46
N LEU A 63 5.80 8.34 -1.53
CA LEU A 63 5.76 7.46 -0.36
C LEU A 63 5.77 8.36 0.88
N GLU A 64 4.79 8.19 1.76
CA GLU A 64 4.68 8.94 3.01
C GLU A 64 4.56 7.96 4.18
N VAL A 65 5.43 8.14 5.17
CA VAL A 65 5.39 7.41 6.44
C VAL A 65 4.78 8.31 7.49
N LEU A 66 3.63 7.91 8.04
CA LEU A 66 2.86 8.68 9.00
C LEU A 66 3.21 8.22 10.42
N ALA A 67 3.57 9.18 11.27
CA ALA A 67 4.06 8.92 12.61
C ALA A 67 3.04 8.15 13.47
N ARG A 68 3.55 7.24 14.29
CA ARG A 68 2.78 6.49 15.31
C ARG A 68 1.61 5.64 14.81
N GLY A 69 1.50 5.37 13.51
CA GLY A 69 0.46 4.50 12.99
C GLY A 69 0.92 3.06 12.81
N THR A 70 0.04 2.09 13.01
CA THR A 70 0.31 0.67 12.74
C THR A 70 -0.29 0.22 11.41
N HIS A 71 -0.27 -1.09 11.13
CA HIS A 71 -0.97 -1.70 10.00
C HIS A 71 -2.47 -1.36 9.98
N SER A 72 -3.06 -1.12 11.15
CA SER A 72 -4.47 -0.79 11.32
C SER A 72 -4.73 0.72 11.47
N MET A 73 -3.86 1.60 10.97
CA MET A 73 -3.97 3.06 11.15
C MET A 73 -5.35 3.64 10.78
N VAL A 74 -6.04 3.05 9.82
CA VAL A 74 -7.40 3.46 9.44
C VAL A 74 -8.40 3.41 10.61
N LEU A 75 -8.13 2.60 11.64
CA LEU A 75 -8.94 2.44 12.85
C LEU A 75 -8.42 3.23 14.06
N GLU A 76 -7.25 3.88 13.92
CA GLU A 76 -6.53 4.51 15.03
C GLU A 76 -6.90 6.00 15.20
N LEU A 77 -6.44 6.61 16.29
CA LEU A 77 -6.72 8.02 16.59
C LEU A 77 -6.11 8.98 15.56
N ASN A 78 -4.95 8.65 15.02
CA ASN A 78 -4.21 9.42 14.00
C ASN A 78 -4.73 9.21 12.56
N ARG A 79 -5.80 8.39 12.35
CA ARG A 79 -6.40 8.12 11.02
C ARG A 79 -6.78 9.37 10.21
N ILE A 80 -7.00 10.50 10.87
CA ILE A 80 -7.34 11.76 10.22
C ILE A 80 -6.20 12.24 9.30
N GLU A 81 -4.94 12.03 9.70
CA GLU A 81 -3.78 12.36 8.85
C GLU A 81 -3.79 11.49 7.59
N LEU A 82 -4.03 10.18 7.72
CA LEU A 82 -4.19 9.25 6.59
C LEU A 82 -5.25 9.75 5.60
N TYR A 83 -6.40 10.22 6.11
CA TYR A 83 -7.48 10.73 5.28
C TYR A 83 -7.12 12.02 4.56
N HIS A 84 -6.44 12.95 5.24
CA HIS A 84 -5.95 14.17 4.60
C HIS A 84 -4.97 13.85 3.47
N ARG A 85 -3.98 12.98 3.70
CA ARG A 85 -3.01 12.61 2.66
C ARG A 85 -3.64 11.91 1.47
N SER A 86 -4.64 11.06 1.72
CA SER A 86 -5.40 10.39 0.67
C SER A 86 -6.21 11.39 -0.15
N ARG A 87 -6.90 12.32 0.53
CA ARG A 87 -7.69 13.37 -0.10
C ARG A 87 -6.83 14.28 -0.98
N ASP A 88 -5.67 14.71 -0.48
CA ASP A 88 -4.76 15.58 -1.22
C ASP A 88 -4.34 14.97 -2.57
N LEU A 89 -4.12 13.65 -2.60
CA LEU A 89 -3.83 12.95 -3.86
C LEU A 89 -5.02 13.00 -4.82
N LEU A 90 -6.22 12.72 -4.32
CA LEU A 90 -7.44 12.66 -5.13
C LEU A 90 -7.86 14.03 -5.69
N GLU A 91 -7.56 15.10 -4.95
CA GLU A 91 -7.81 16.48 -5.38
C GLU A 91 -6.70 17.04 -6.29
N SER A 92 -5.55 16.37 -6.35
CA SER A 92 -4.43 16.77 -7.20
C SER A 92 -4.78 16.59 -8.68
N ARG A 93 -4.37 17.57 -9.49
CA ARG A 93 -4.40 17.47 -10.95
C ARG A 93 -3.03 17.09 -11.45
N PHE A 94 -2.92 15.89 -11.99
CA PHE A 94 -1.72 15.40 -12.68
C PHE A 94 -1.87 15.77 -14.16
N VAL A 95 -1.55 17.02 -14.49
CA VAL A 95 -1.53 17.56 -15.86
C VAL A 95 -0.13 17.41 -16.43
#